data_AF-A0A1V1P0X7-F1
#
_entry.id   AF-A0A1V1P0X7-F1
#
_cell.length_a   1.000
_cell.length_b   1.000
_cell.length_c   1.000
_cell.angle_alpha   90.00
_cell.angle_beta   90.00
_cell.angle_gamma   90.00
#
_symmetry.space_group_name_H-M   'P 1'
#
loop_
_entity.id
_entity.type
_entity.pdbx_description
1 polymer ?
#
loop_
_entity_poly.entity_id
_entity_poly.type
_entity_poly.pdbx_seq_one_letter_code
_entity_poly.pdbx_strand_id
1 'polypeptide(L)' 'MVFPLVMGKQYVVNFILESWPNLFDGQYSLSLGVATGSIENHKMCHYIHDALIINNIRFRTPGGFFSVLETKVILQEI' A
#
# COMPACT_ATOMS: atom_id res chain seq x y z
N MET A 1 15.62 2.14 9.66
CA MET A 1 15.35 1.44 10.94
C MET A 1 13.92 1.75 11.32
N VAL A 2 13.02 0.77 11.29
CA VAL A 2 11.64 0.92 11.77
C VAL A 2 11.68 0.70 13.27
N PHE A 3 11.43 1.76 14.05
CA PHE A 3 11.32 1.64 15.51
C PHE A 3 10.09 0.79 15.84
N PRO A 4 10.12 -0.03 16.91
CA PRO A 4 8.92 -0.72 17.35
C PRO A 4 7.81 0.30 17.64
N LEU A 5 6.63 0.07 17.08
CA LEU A 5 5.43 0.85 17.39
C LEU A 5 5.16 0.75 18.90
N VAL A 6 4.94 1.89 19.55
CA VAL A 6 4.69 1.96 20.98
C VAL A 6 3.19 1.82 21.24
N MET A 7 2.83 0.99 22.22
CA MET A 7 1.44 0.78 22.59
C MET A 7 0.77 2.09 23.02
N GLY A 8 -0.46 2.31 22.55
CA GLY A 8 -1.26 3.49 22.87
C GLY A 8 -0.89 4.76 22.09
N LYS A 9 0.07 4.67 21.16
CA LYS A 9 0.42 5.77 20.25
C LYS A 9 -0.35 5.69 18.94
N GLN A 10 -0.48 6.84 18.29
CA GLN A 10 -1.09 6.96 16.97
C GLN A 10 -0.01 7.22 15.93
N TYR A 11 -0.18 6.62 14.76
CA TYR A 11 0.81 6.70 13.70
C TYR A 11 0.13 6.98 12.36
N VAL A 12 0.79 7.77 11.53
CA VAL A 12 0.46 7.95 10.10
C VAL A 12 1.45 7.14 9.27
N VAL A 13 0.92 6.25 8.43
CA VAL A 13 1.71 5.50 7.45
C VAL A 13 1.45 6.10 6.07
N ASN A 14 2.51 6.61 5.45
CA ASN A 14 2.47 7.14 4.09
C ASN A 14 3.13 6.14 3.14
N PHE A 15 2.37 5.67 2.16
CA PHE A 15 2.88 4.88 1.03
C PHE A 15 3.08 5.83 -0.14
N ILE A 16 4.32 5.97 -0.59
CA ILE A 16 4.70 6.88 -1.67
C ILE A 16 5.17 6.03 -2.85
N LEU A 17 4.46 6.21 -3.97
CA LEU A 17 4.79 5.63 -5.26
C LEU A 17 5.47 6.71 -6.10
N GLU A 18 6.69 6.45 -6.57
CA GLU A 18 7.38 7.42 -7.44
C GLU A 18 6.71 7.56 -8.80
N SER A 19 6.05 6.50 -9.26
CA SER A 19 5.26 6.51 -10.48
C SER A 19 4.01 5.65 -10.34
N TRP A 20 2.93 6.08 -10.99
CA TRP A 20 1.71 5.28 -11.09
C TRP A 20 2.00 4.02 -11.92
N PRO A 21 1.59 2.81 -11.47
CA PRO A 21 1.79 1.60 -12.26
C PRO A 21 1.10 1.71 -13.62
N ASN A 22 1.74 1.13 -14.63
CA ASN A 22 1.19 1.11 -15.98
C ASN A 22 0.10 0.02 -16.08
N LEU A 23 -1.11 0.37 -15.63
CA LEU A 23 -2.27 -0.53 -15.59
C LEU A 23 -3.11 -0.45 -16.88
N PHE A 24 -3.91 -1.48 -17.14
CA PHE A 24 -4.93 -1.43 -18.20
C PHE A 24 -6.07 -0.50 -17.81
N ASP A 25 -6.84 -0.04 -18.80
CA ASP A 25 -8.06 0.72 -18.54
C ASP A 25 -9.02 -0.12 -17.69
N GLY A 26 -9.57 0.49 -16.65
CA GLY A 26 -10.51 -0.20 -15.78
C GLY A 26 -10.63 0.39 -14.39
N GLN A 27 -11.47 -0.25 -13.59
CA GLN A 27 -11.67 0.09 -12.20
C GLN A 27 -10.82 -0.83 -11.32
N TYR A 28 -10.06 -0.22 -10.42
CA TYR A 28 -9.21 -0.90 -9.45
C TYR A 28 -9.64 -0.49 -8.05
N SER A 29 -9.48 -1.39 -7.09
CA SER A 29 -9.65 -1.08 -5.67
C SER A 29 -8.33 -1.16 -4.93
N LEU A 30 -8.11 -0.20 -4.04
CA LEU A 30 -7.02 -0.19 -3.09
C LEU A 30 -7.56 -0.65 -1.74
N SER A 31 -7.03 -1.75 -1.22
CA SER A 31 -7.32 -2.23 0.12
C SER A 31 -6.12 -2.02 1.04
N LEU A 32 -6.37 -1.82 2.33
CA LEU A 32 -5.34 -1.56 3.33
C LEU A 32 -5.39 -2.62 4.42
N GLY A 33 -4.23 -3.16 4.78
CA GLY A 33 -4.10 -4.16 5.82
C GLY A 33 -2.98 -3.81 6.80
N VAL A 34 -3.24 -4.02 8.08
CA VAL A 34 -2.23 -3.94 9.15
C VAL A 34 -2.14 -5.31 9.81
N ALA A 35 -0.93 -5.83 9.91
CA ALA A 35 -0.64 -7.11 10.53
C ALA A 35 0.44 -6.97 11.60
N THR A 36 0.45 -7.89 12.56
CA THR A 36 1.46 -7.98 13.60
C THR A 36 2.29 -9.24 13.38
N GLY A 37 3.62 -9.12 13.43
CA GLY A 37 4.55 -10.23 13.24
C GLY A 37 5.64 -9.92 12.21
N SER A 38 6.29 -10.97 11.70
CA SER A 38 7.26 -10.86 10.60
C SER A 38 6.57 -11.07 9.26
N ILE A 39 7.28 -10.81 8.16
CA ILE A 39 6.72 -11.02 6.81
C ILE A 39 6.33 -12.50 6.58
N GLU A 40 7.12 -13.44 7.12
CA GLU A 40 6.90 -14.88 7.00
C GLU A 40 5.85 -15.41 7.98
N ASN A 41 5.68 -14.75 9.12
CA ASN A 41 4.79 -15.17 10.19
C ASN A 41 4.09 -13.95 10.81
N HIS A 42 3.01 -13.53 10.17
CA HIS A 42 2.17 -12.44 10.63
C HIS A 42 0.73 -12.89 10.89
N LYS A 43 0.09 -12.24 11.85
CA LYS A 43 -1.35 -12.32 12.08
C LYS A 43 -1.98 -11.01 11.61
N MET A 44 -2.93 -11.09 10.68
CA MET A 44 -3.70 -9.93 10.25
C MET A 44 -4.48 -9.35 11.45
N CYS A 45 -4.38 -8.04 11.69
CA CYS A 45 -5.00 -7.38 12.82
C CYS A 45 -6.19 -6.52 12.38
N HIS A 46 -6.01 -5.73 11.33
CA HIS A 46 -7.04 -4.85 10.79
C HIS A 46 -6.96 -4.86 9.27
N TYR A 47 -8.12 -4.82 8.61
CA TYR A 47 -8.20 -4.83 7.16
C TYR A 47 -9.38 -3.96 6.71
N ILE A 48 -9.12 -3.07 5.77
CA ILE A 48 -10.12 -2.22 5.12
C ILE A 48 -10.16 -2.64 3.65
N HIS A 49 -11.25 -3.30 3.28
CA HIS A 49 -11.55 -3.63 1.89
C HIS A 49 -11.95 -2.37 1.13
N ASP A 50 -11.48 -2.25 -0.10
CA ASP A 50 -11.91 -1.23 -1.07
C ASP A 50 -11.88 0.20 -0.50
N ALA A 51 -10.85 0.53 0.28
CA ALA A 51 -10.65 1.83 0.91
C ALA A 51 -10.65 2.99 -0.10
N LEU A 52 -10.23 2.73 -1.33
CA LEU A 52 -10.29 3.68 -2.44
C LEU A 52 -10.57 2.94 -3.74
N ILE A 53 -11.50 3.48 -4.54
CA ILE A 53 -11.78 3.03 -5.91
C ILE A 53 -11.11 3.99 -6.89
N ILE A 54 -10.35 3.43 -7.84
CA ILE A 54 -9.53 4.17 -8.80
C ILE A 54 -9.95 3.77 -10.21
N ASN A 55 -10.37 4.75 -11.01
CA ASN A 55 -10.60 4.56 -12.43
C ASN A 55 -9.29 4.88 -13.17
N ASN A 56 -8.64 3.85 -13.72
CA ASN A 56 -7.41 3.99 -14.46
C ASN A 56 -7.70 4.32 -15.93
N ILE A 57 -7.05 5.36 -16.43
CA ILE A 57 -7.02 5.73 -17.84
C ILE A 57 -5.57 5.59 -18.30
N ARG A 58 -5.33 4.67 -19.23
CA ARG A 58 -3.99 4.36 -19.72
C ARG A 58 -3.45 5.51 -20.56
N PHE A 59 -2.20 5.87 -20.28
CA PHE A 59 -1.44 6.80 -21.10
C PHE A 59 -0.58 6.07 -22.16
N ARG A 60 -0.22 4.80 -21.91
CA ARG A 60 0.57 3.95 -22.80
C ARG A 60 0.13 2.49 -22.65
N THR A 61 0.36 1.66 -23.66
CA THR A 61 0.04 0.23 -23.58
C THR A 61 0.91 -0.46 -22.52
N PRO A 62 0.34 -1.20 -21.55
CA PRO A 62 1.10 -2.01 -20.61
C PRO A 62 1.87 -3.13 -21.31
N GLY A 63 3.18 -3.25 -21.02
CA GLY A 63 4.03 -4.35 -21.52
C GLY A 63 3.91 -5.65 -20.72
N GLY A 64 3.05 -5.69 -19.69
CA GLY A 64 2.85 -6.81 -18.79
C GLY A 64 2.32 -6.36 -17.42
N PHE A 65 2.04 -7.32 -16.52
CA PHE A 65 1.71 -7.03 -15.12
C PHE A 65 2.97 -6.51 -14.40
N PHE A 66 3.07 -5.20 -14.22
CA PHE A 66 4.15 -4.62 -13.44
C PHE A 66 3.86 -4.79 -11.95
N SER A 67 4.80 -5.41 -11.23
CA SER A 67 4.90 -5.22 -9.79
C SER A 67 5.14 -3.74 -9.50
N VAL A 68 4.61 -3.21 -8.41
CA VAL A 68 4.92 -1.87 -7.94
C VAL A 68 6.38 -1.87 -7.51
N LEU A 69 7.27 -1.49 -8.43
CA LEU A 69 8.70 -1.81 -8.33
C LEU A 69 9.35 -1.21 -7.08
N GLU A 70 8.90 -0.04 -6.63
CA GLU A 70 9.38 0.61 -5.41
C GLU A 70 8.26 1.39 -4.73
N THR A 71 7.88 0.99 -3.51
CA THR A 71 7.00 1.78 -2.63
C THR A 71 7.80 2.24 -1.44
N LYS A 72 7.99 3.56 -1.30
CA LYS A 72 8.58 4.14 -0.11
C LYS A 72 7.53 4.19 0.99
N VAL A 73 7.86 3.66 2.16
CA VAL A 73 6.98 3.70 3.33
C VAL A 73 7.58 4.65 4.36
N ILE A 74 6.81 5.67 4.75
CA ILE A 74 7.17 6.60 5.82
C ILE A 74 6.19 6.42 6.97
N LEU A 75 6.72 6.20 8.17
CA LEU A 75 5.96 6.08 9.41
C LEU A 75 6.25 7.29 10.29
N GLN A 76 5.20 7.95 10.77
CA GLN A 76 5.30 9.12 11.66
C GLN A 76 4.38 8.93 12.86
N GLU A 77 4.88 9.21 14.07
CA GLU A 77 4.04 9.30 15.28
C GLU A 77 3.33 10.66 15.30
N ILE A 78 2.08 10.68 15.76
CA ILE A 78 1.28 11.90 15.97
C ILE A 78 1.46 12.42 17.39
#